data_AF-A0A6V7VLL4-F1
#
_entry.id   AF-A0A6V7VLL4-F1
#
_cell.length_a   1.000
_cell.length_b   1.000
_cell.length_c   1.000
_cell.angle_alpha   90.00
_cell.angle_beta   90.00
_cell.angle_gamma   90.00
#
_symmetry.space_group_name_H-M   'P 1'
#
loop_
_entity.id
_entity.type
_entity.pdbx_description
1 polymer ?
#
loop_
_entity_poly.entity_id
_entity_poly.type
_entity_poly.pdbx_seq_one_letter_code
_entity_poly.pdbx_strand_id
1 'polypeptide(L)'
;MKRLSKDTAKVMGRQLGKLCHSYPTIPLDYLLGKVQEFQNFIGPVVDSIRFLSSLEFDVLAYCLIENLAAPEKQDFKVLDISYSPWLQSLASFSAAIFKRYNIDLGAFFNI
;
A
#
# COMPACT_ATOMS: atom_id res chain seq x y z
N MET A 1 6.18 10.48 -7.81
CA MET A 1 7.32 9.59 -7.47
C MET A 1 7.85 8.95 -8.76
N LYS A 2 8.92 9.46 -9.40
CA LYS A 2 9.39 9.02 -10.74
C LYS A 2 10.64 8.12 -10.75
N ARG A 3 11.23 7.74 -9.60
CA ARG A 3 12.55 7.05 -9.54
C ARG A 3 12.63 5.88 -8.56
N LEU A 4 11.52 5.21 -8.25
CA LEU A 4 11.55 4.06 -7.33
C LEU A 4 12.01 2.80 -8.06
N SER A 5 13.19 2.29 -7.71
CA SER A 5 13.78 1.03 -8.19
C SER A 5 14.42 0.29 -7.01
N LYS A 6 14.86 -0.96 -7.23
CA LYS A 6 15.55 -1.74 -6.18
C LYS A 6 16.77 -1.00 -5.61
N ASP A 7 17.52 -0.30 -6.46
CA ASP A 7 18.74 0.41 -6.06
C ASP A 7 18.46 1.71 -5.28
N THR A 8 17.30 2.33 -5.53
CA THR A 8 16.92 3.61 -4.88
C THR A 8 16.03 3.43 -3.65
N ALA A 9 15.47 2.23 -3.44
CA ALA A 9 14.50 1.93 -2.38
C ALA A 9 14.97 2.37 -0.98
N LYS A 10 16.27 2.23 -0.65
CA LYS A 10 16.79 2.65 0.66
C LYS A 10 16.78 4.17 0.84
N VAL A 11 17.19 4.94 -0.17
CA VAL A 11 17.24 6.41 -0.10
C VAL A 11 15.83 6.98 -0.16
N MET A 12 15.01 6.48 -1.09
CA MET A 12 13.62 6.89 -1.22
C MET A 12 12.79 6.49 -0.01
N GLY A 13 13.05 5.33 0.59
CA GLY A 13 12.41 4.91 1.83
C GLY A 13 12.69 5.86 3.00
N ARG A 14 13.91 6.37 3.13
CA ARG A 14 14.23 7.39 4.17
C ARG A 14 13.49 8.70 3.93
N GLN A 15 13.37 9.12 2.67
CA GLN A 15 12.61 10.33 2.31
C GLN A 15 11.11 10.14 2.54
N LEU A 16 10.58 8.97 2.18
CA LEU A 16 9.20 8.57 2.43
C LEU A 16 8.90 8.57 3.92
N GLY A 17 9.74 7.95 4.75
CA GLY A 17 9.56 7.94 6.21
C GLY A 17 9.48 9.35 6.80
N LYS A 18 10.38 10.26 6.40
CA LYS A 18 10.33 11.67 6.85
C LYS A 18 9.01 12.36 6.47
N LEU A 19 8.48 12.08 5.27
CA LEU A 19 7.22 12.64 4.82
C LEU A 19 6.04 12.06 5.62
N CYS A 20 5.99 10.75 5.78
CA CYS A 20 4.94 10.07 6.53
C CYS A 20 4.92 10.52 8.00
N HIS A 21 6.08 10.79 8.62
CA HIS A 21 6.15 11.23 10.01
C HIS A 21 5.47 12.58 10.24
N SER A 22 5.38 13.41 9.19
CA SER A 22 4.69 14.71 9.24
C SER A 22 3.25 14.62 8.75
N TYR A 23 3.01 13.79 7.73
CA TYR A 23 1.72 13.63 7.07
C TYR A 23 1.56 12.16 6.69
N PRO A 24 0.98 11.29 7.53
CA PRO A 24 0.98 9.85 7.26
C PRO A 24 -0.02 9.46 6.16
N THR A 25 -1.19 10.08 6.10
CA THR A 25 -2.27 9.68 5.16
C THR A 25 -1.96 9.98 3.70
N ILE A 26 -1.60 11.23 3.37
CA ILE A 26 -1.42 11.68 1.97
C ILE A 26 -0.35 10.86 1.20
N PRO A 27 0.87 10.65 1.74
CA PRO A 27 1.90 9.90 1.03
C PRO A 27 1.58 8.40 0.94
N LEU A 28 0.93 7.83 1.96
CA LEU A 28 0.56 6.41 1.98
C LEU A 28 -0.58 6.12 1.01
N ASP A 29 -1.60 6.97 0.93
CA ASP A 29 -2.68 6.82 -0.05
C ASP A 29 -2.14 7.00 -1.49
N TYR A 30 -1.30 8.01 -1.73
CA TYR A 30 -0.62 8.17 -3.02
C TYR A 30 0.22 6.92 -3.39
N LEU A 31 0.90 6.32 -2.41
CA LEU A 31 1.71 5.12 -2.59
C LEU A 31 0.82 3.91 -2.97
N LEU A 32 -0.31 3.74 -2.31
CA LEU A 32 -1.30 2.70 -2.62
C LEU A 32 -1.86 2.86 -4.03
N GLY A 33 -2.14 4.08 -4.48
CA GLY A 33 -2.53 4.35 -5.87
C GLY A 33 -1.46 3.88 -6.87
N LYS A 34 -0.17 4.14 -6.58
CA LYS A 34 0.91 3.70 -7.48
C LYS A 34 1.15 2.20 -7.47
N VAL A 35 0.92 1.53 -6.34
CA VAL A 35 0.97 0.06 -6.26
C VAL A 35 -0.16 -0.59 -7.08
N GLN A 36 -1.35 0.03 -7.08
CA GLN A 36 -2.49 -0.44 -7.87
C GLN A 36 -2.26 -0.27 -9.39
N GLU A 37 -1.53 0.77 -9.81
CA GLU A 37 -1.16 1.01 -11.21
C GLU A 37 0.03 0.14 -11.67
N PHE A 38 1.02 -0.10 -10.80
CA PHE A 38 2.32 -0.67 -11.17
C PHE A 38 2.71 -1.83 -10.26
N GLN A 39 2.42 -3.06 -10.69
CA GLN A 39 2.70 -4.27 -9.90
C GLN A 39 4.21 -4.46 -9.62
N ASN A 40 5.08 -4.00 -10.51
CA ASN A 40 6.54 -4.01 -10.31
C ASN A 40 7.03 -3.04 -9.21
N PHE A 41 6.19 -2.14 -8.72
CA PHE A 41 6.52 -1.25 -7.60
C PHE A 41 6.38 -1.94 -6.25
N ILE A 42 5.63 -3.05 -6.16
CA ILE A 42 5.36 -3.74 -4.88
C ILE A 42 6.65 -4.01 -4.10
N GLY A 43 7.63 -4.68 -4.71
CA GLY A 43 8.90 -5.00 -4.04
C GLY A 43 9.64 -3.76 -3.52
N PRO A 44 9.98 -2.79 -4.39
CA PRO A 44 10.61 -1.54 -3.98
C PRO A 44 9.83 -0.74 -2.93
N VAL A 45 8.50 -0.73 -2.99
CA VAL A 45 7.65 -0.05 -2.00
C VAL A 45 7.72 -0.76 -0.66
N VAL A 46 7.57 -2.09 -0.63
CA VAL A 46 7.69 -2.90 0.59
C VAL A 46 9.07 -2.72 1.23
N ASP A 47 10.14 -2.61 0.44
CA ASP A 47 11.48 -2.27 0.96
C ASP A 47 11.57 -0.86 1.53
N SER A 48 10.84 0.10 0.95
CA SER A 48 10.89 1.52 1.31
C SER A 48 10.11 1.83 2.58
N ILE A 49 9.00 1.14 2.85
CA ILE A 49 8.17 1.37 4.04
C ILE A 49 8.80 0.82 5.33
N ARG A 50 9.98 0.20 5.29
CA ARG A 50 10.72 -0.24 6.48
C ARG A 50 11.09 0.89 7.46
N PHE A 51 10.95 2.15 7.04
CA PHE A 51 11.26 3.33 7.84
C PHE A 51 10.00 3.95 8.46
N LEU A 52 8.83 3.34 8.29
CA LEU A 52 7.61 3.72 9.00
C LEU A 52 7.67 3.26 10.46
N SER A 53 7.06 4.05 11.34
CA SER A 53 6.75 3.76 12.73
C SER A 53 5.51 2.88 12.84
N SER A 54 5.25 2.34 14.03
CA SER A 54 4.06 1.53 14.30
C SER A 54 2.76 2.26 13.96
N LEU A 55 2.62 3.53 14.35
CA LEU A 55 1.44 4.35 14.05
C LEU A 55 1.23 4.50 12.54
N GLU A 56 2.30 4.66 11.76
CA GLU A 56 2.19 4.80 10.31
C GLU A 56 1.81 3.48 9.62
N PHE A 57 2.16 2.33 10.22
CA PHE A 57 1.65 1.05 9.76
C PHE A 57 0.15 0.89 10.05
N ASP A 58 -0.34 1.41 11.17
CA ASP A 58 -1.78 1.44 11.46
C ASP A 58 -2.52 2.37 10.48
N VAL A 59 -1.95 3.54 10.17
CA VAL A 59 -2.51 4.43 9.15
C VAL A 59 -2.47 3.79 7.75
N LEU A 60 -1.40 3.04 7.42
CA LEU A 60 -1.33 2.29 6.17
C LEU A 60 -2.45 1.24 6.07
N ALA A 61 -2.73 0.52 7.16
CA ALA A 61 -3.83 -0.41 7.25
C ALA A 61 -5.19 0.29 7.03
N TYR A 62 -5.39 1.45 7.67
CA TYR A 62 -6.58 2.29 7.46
C TYR A 62 -6.75 2.70 5.97
N CYS A 63 -5.70 3.26 5.34
CA CYS A 63 -5.76 3.67 3.94
C CYS A 63 -6.03 2.49 2.99
N LEU A 64 -5.57 1.28 3.35
CA LEU A 64 -5.81 0.06 2.59
C LEU A 64 -7.31 -0.32 2.63
N ILE A 65 -7.91 -0.28 3.82
CA ILE A 65 -9.35 -0.52 4.01
C ILE A 65 -10.17 0.52 3.23
N GLU A 66 -9.83 1.80 3.34
CA GLU A 66 -10.48 2.89 2.61
C GLU A 66 -10.42 2.65 1.09
N ASN A 67 -9.26 2.24 0.57
CA ASN A 67 -9.08 1.92 -0.85
C ASN A 67 -9.89 0.70 -1.32
N LEU A 68 -10.15 -0.27 -0.43
CA LEU A 68 -10.99 -1.44 -0.71
C LEU A 68 -12.49 -1.12 -0.62
N ALA A 69 -12.87 -0.19 0.27
CA ALA A 69 -14.24 0.24 0.47
C ALA A 69 -14.72 1.30 -0.54
N ALA A 70 -13.81 1.82 -1.38
CA ALA A 70 -14.05 2.86 -2.37
C ALA A 70 -15.20 2.50 -3.35
N PRO A 71 -16.34 3.22 -3.34
CA PRO A 71 -17.53 2.87 -4.12
C PRO A 71 -17.29 2.83 -5.63
N GLU A 72 -16.44 3.71 -6.15
CA GLU A 72 -16.07 3.76 -7.57
C GLU A 72 -15.31 2.51 -8.04
N LYS A 73 -14.76 1.74 -7.10
CA LYS A 73 -14.09 0.47 -7.35
C LYS A 73 -14.98 -0.75 -7.11
N GLN A 74 -16.16 -0.54 -6.52
CA GLN A 74 -17.17 -1.58 -6.24
C GLN A 74 -18.17 -1.74 -7.38
N ASP A 75 -18.19 -0.82 -8.36
CA ASP A 75 -18.90 -0.97 -9.64
C ASP A 75 -18.20 -2.02 -10.52
N PHE A 76 -18.20 -3.26 -10.05
CA PHE A 76 -17.84 -4.41 -10.85
C PHE A 76 -18.96 -4.59 -11.88
N LYS A 77 -18.77 -4.07 -13.09
CA LYS A 77 -19.39 -4.68 -14.25
C LYS A 77 -18.88 -6.12 -14.27
N VAL A 78 -19.73 -7.04 -13.82
CA VAL A 78 -19.56 -8.49 -13.87
C VAL A 78 -19.38 -8.89 -15.33
N LEU A 79 -18.16 -8.74 -15.84
CA LEU A 79 -17.79 -9.14 -17.19
C LEU A 79 -16.60 -10.05 -17.04
N ASP A 80 -16.90 -11.34 -17.12
CA ASP A 80 -16.01 -12.47 -17.33
C ASP A 80 -14.80 -12.60 -16.39
N ILE A 81 -15.01 -13.33 -15.29
CA ILE A 81 -14.08 -14.35 -14.72
C ILE A 81 -12.67 -13.86 -14.28
N SER A 82 -12.31 -12.59 -14.52
CA SER A 82 -11.00 -12.01 -14.20
C SER A 82 -11.15 -10.94 -13.13
N TYR A 83 -10.45 -11.13 -12.00
CA TYR A 83 -10.32 -10.11 -10.96
C TYR A 83 -9.71 -8.83 -11.55
N SER A 84 -10.12 -7.66 -11.05
CA SER A 84 -9.57 -6.39 -11.53
C SER A 84 -8.06 -6.32 -11.26
N PRO A 85 -7.22 -5.89 -12.22
CA PRO A 85 -5.77 -5.84 -12.06
C PRO A 85 -5.30 -5.00 -10.87
N TRP A 86 -6.04 -3.93 -10.53
CA TRP A 86 -5.76 -3.10 -9.36
C TRP A 86 -5.94 -3.89 -8.06
N LEU A 87 -6.98 -4.72 -7.96
CA LEU A 87 -7.30 -5.51 -6.78
C LEU A 87 -6.27 -6.63 -6.60
N GLN A 88 -5.85 -7.26 -7.70
CA GLN A 88 -4.78 -8.27 -7.66
C GLN A 88 -3.45 -7.66 -7.18
N SER A 89 -3.12 -6.45 -7.64
CA SER A 89 -1.90 -5.74 -7.23
C SER A 89 -1.98 -5.31 -5.76
N LEU A 90 -3.13 -4.81 -5.32
CA LEU A 90 -3.37 -4.44 -3.94
C LEU A 90 -3.30 -5.67 -3.01
N ALA A 91 -3.94 -6.78 -3.37
CA ALA A 91 -3.87 -8.04 -2.61
C ALA A 91 -2.44 -8.58 -2.50
N SER A 92 -1.67 -8.54 -3.60
CA SER A 92 -0.26 -8.95 -3.60
C SER A 92 0.59 -8.06 -2.69
N PHE A 93 0.32 -6.76 -2.66
CA PHE A 93 0.98 -5.82 -1.77
C PHE A 93 0.63 -6.05 -0.31
N SER A 94 -0.66 -6.19 0.02
CA SER A 94 -1.13 -6.50 1.37
C SER A 94 -0.45 -7.77 1.90
N ALA A 95 -0.44 -8.84 1.11
CA ALA A 95 0.21 -10.09 1.47
C ALA A 95 1.73 -9.91 1.71
N ALA A 96 2.41 -9.11 0.88
CA ALA A 96 3.84 -8.84 1.03
C ALA A 96 4.16 -8.04 2.31
N ILE A 97 3.30 -7.10 2.69
CA ILE A 97 3.45 -6.32 3.92
C ILE A 97 3.19 -7.21 5.13
N PHE A 98 2.04 -7.87 5.21
CA PHE A 98 1.68 -8.68 6.38
C PHE A 98 2.62 -9.87 6.61
N LYS A 99 3.24 -10.39 5.54
CA LYS A 99 4.29 -11.39 5.67
C LYS A 99 5.59 -10.84 6.28
N ARG A 100 5.91 -9.56 6.04
CA ARG A 100 7.20 -8.96 6.40
C ARG A 100 7.16 -8.16 7.69
N TYR A 101 6.04 -7.52 7.98
CA TYR A 101 5.85 -6.63 9.12
C TYR A 101 4.77 -7.19 10.02
N ASN A 102 5.05 -7.22 11.33
CA ASN A 102 4.08 -7.65 12.33
C ASN A 102 3.07 -6.52 12.59
N ILE A 103 2.17 -6.31 11.63
CA ILE A 103 1.07 -5.35 11.73
C ILE A 103 -0.07 -6.04 12.47
N ASP A 104 -0.63 -5.35 13.48
CA ASP A 104 -1.81 -5.84 14.18
C ASP A 104 -3.02 -5.77 13.25
N LEU A 105 -3.55 -6.93 12.87
CA LEU A 105 -4.71 -7.08 12.01
C LEU A 105 -6.03 -6.93 12.77
N GLY A 106 -6.01 -6.62 14.07
CA GLY A 106 -7.22 -6.45 14.88
C GLY A 106 -8.25 -5.50 14.24
N ALA A 107 -7.81 -4.48 13.51
CA ALA A 107 -8.71 -3.58 12.77
C ALA A 107 -9.29 -4.20 11.47
N PHE A 108 -8.59 -5.13 10.81
CA PHE A 108 -9.07 -5.78 9.58
C PHE A 108 -10.16 -6.83 9.82
N PHE A 109 -10.14 -7.51 10.97
CA PHE A 109 -11.06 -8.61 11.28
C PHE A 109 -12.31 -8.19 12.05
N ASN A 110 -12.39 -6.93 12.51
CA ASN A 110 -13.51 -6.41 13.31
C ASN A 110 -14.43 -5.46 12.52
N ILE A 111 -14.37 -5.50 11.19
CA ILE A 111 -15.33 -4.85 10.27
C ILE A 111 -16.31 -5.90 9.77
#